data_AF-A0A6A5A0E0-F1
#
_entry.id   AF-A0A6A5A0E0-F1
#
_cell.length_a   1.000
_cell.length_b   1.000
_cell.length_c   1.000
_cell.angle_alpha   90.00
_cell.angle_beta   90.00
_cell.angle_gamma   90.00
#
_symmetry.space_group_name_H-M   'P 1'
#
loop_
_entity.id
_entity.type
_entity.pdbx_description
1 polymer ?
#
loop_
_entity_poly.entity_id
_entity_poly.type
_entity_poly.pdbx_seq_one_letter_code
_entity_poly.pdbx_strand_id
1 'polypeptide(L)'
;MRLVFVSACHSESVAEAFVSAGVPHVVVVPKEDKVLDQKAMEFSKAFYTALLAGHSVLKSFEIGQVQANIVTDTHQSKFKLLGCGNHAASHLFSDLPAGPYEDLTPPLPVNECDAVAEAFIGRSLEVHAVFTALAEGARMVSLVGDAGMGKTEVALQACQYATDRHLFERIFFLRLSAVPPAPNLTRYVLTRLAKCFGLLVQGNDLDGL
;
A
#
# COMPACT_ATOMS: atom_id res chain seq x y z
N MET A 1 -21.15 4.08 2.05
CA MET A 1 -20.11 5.06 1.65
C MET A 1 -20.78 6.36 1.25
N ARG A 2 -20.26 7.53 1.66
CA ARG A 2 -20.84 8.86 1.32
C ARG A 2 -20.15 9.54 0.14
N LEU A 3 -18.87 9.23 -0.09
CA LEU A 3 -18.03 9.79 -1.15
C LEU A 3 -17.06 8.73 -1.64
N VAL A 4 -16.81 8.70 -2.95
CA VAL A 4 -15.76 7.89 -3.58
C VAL A 4 -14.89 8.80 -4.45
N PHE A 5 -13.58 8.63 -4.37
CA PHE A 5 -12.59 9.31 -5.22
C PHE A 5 -11.88 8.27 -6.09
N VAL A 6 -12.08 8.34 -7.40
CA VAL A 6 -11.56 7.36 -8.36
C VAL A 6 -10.41 7.95 -9.15
N SER A 7 -9.19 7.49 -8.84
CA SER A 7 -7.95 7.85 -9.56
C SER A 7 -7.36 6.61 -10.24
N ALA A 8 -7.90 6.25 -11.40
CA ALA A 8 -7.49 5.06 -12.17
C ALA A 8 -7.61 5.28 -13.68
N CYS A 9 -6.83 4.55 -14.49
CA CYS A 9 -7.05 4.46 -15.94
C CYS A 9 -8.40 3.75 -16.18
N HIS A 10 -9.28 4.31 -17.03
CA HIS A 10 -10.69 3.90 -17.17
C HIS A 10 -11.59 4.24 -15.97
N SER A 11 -11.30 5.34 -15.27
CA SER A 11 -12.05 5.78 -14.09
C SER A 11 -13.55 6.03 -14.32
N GLU A 12 -14.01 6.21 -15.56
CA GLU A 12 -15.42 6.46 -15.88
C GLU A 12 -16.32 5.23 -15.67
N SER A 13 -15.95 4.06 -16.20
CA SER A 13 -16.76 2.85 -16.04
C SER A 13 -16.85 2.40 -14.58
N VAL A 14 -15.75 2.57 -13.84
CA VAL A 14 -15.70 2.31 -12.40
C VAL A 14 -16.57 3.33 -11.64
N ALA A 15 -16.53 4.61 -12.02
CA ALA A 15 -17.34 5.63 -11.40
C ALA A 15 -18.84 5.39 -11.63
N GLU A 16 -19.25 4.99 -12.84
CA GLU A 16 -20.63 4.60 -13.15
C GLU A 16 -21.09 3.42 -12.30
N ALA A 17 -20.22 2.43 -12.06
CA ALA A 17 -20.53 1.32 -11.16
C ALA A 17 -20.79 1.81 -9.72
N PHE A 18 -19.99 2.75 -9.21
CA PHE A 18 -20.23 3.36 -7.88
C PHE A 18 -21.52 4.17 -7.84
N VAL A 19 -21.82 4.96 -8.88
CA VAL A 19 -23.08 5.69 -8.97
C VAL A 19 -24.27 4.73 -9.00
N SER A 20 -24.18 3.64 -9.77
CA SER A 20 -25.21 2.60 -9.87
C SER A 20 -25.41 1.84 -8.56
N ALA A 21 -24.34 1.68 -7.78
CA ALA A 21 -24.38 1.15 -6.42
C ALA A 21 -24.95 2.14 -5.38
N GLY A 22 -25.37 3.34 -5.80
CA GLY A 22 -26.02 4.33 -4.96
C GLY A 22 -25.06 5.26 -4.20
N VAL A 23 -23.80 5.36 -4.61
CA VAL A 23 -22.86 6.31 -4.01
C VAL A 23 -23.28 7.74 -4.36
N PRO A 24 -23.56 8.62 -3.37
CA PRO A 24 -24.10 9.96 -3.63
C PRO A 24 -23.14 10.91 -4.34
N HIS A 25 -21.84 10.75 -4.07
CA HIS A 25 -20.79 11.63 -4.57
C HIS A 25 -19.61 10.81 -5.07
N VAL A 26 -19.30 10.93 -6.36
CA VAL A 26 -18.19 10.22 -6.99
C VAL A 26 -17.33 11.22 -7.74
N VAL A 27 -16.08 11.38 -7.32
CA VAL A 27 -15.10 12.21 -8.03
C VAL A 27 -14.29 11.34 -8.97
N VAL A 28 -14.23 11.73 -10.24
CA VAL A 28 -13.54 11.02 -11.30
C VAL A 28 -12.35 11.83 -11.76
N VAL A 29 -11.17 11.22 -11.66
CA VAL A 29 -9.92 11.76 -12.21
C VAL A 29 -9.66 11.09 -13.55
N PRO A 30 -9.71 11.81 -14.68
CA PRO A 30 -9.28 11.25 -15.96
C PRO A 30 -7.77 11.10 -15.95
N LYS A 31 -7.29 9.92 -16.34
CA LYS A 31 -5.88 9.56 -16.34
C LYS A 31 -5.42 9.29 -17.77
N GLU A 32 -5.27 10.35 -18.57
CA GLU A 32 -4.85 10.25 -19.97
C GLU A 32 -3.35 10.53 -20.20
N ASP A 33 -2.56 10.92 -19.19
CA ASP A 33 -1.11 11.21 -19.32
C ASP A 33 -0.40 11.34 -17.96
N LYS A 34 0.95 11.27 -17.93
CA LYS A 34 1.78 11.48 -16.71
C LYS A 34 1.57 12.84 -16.05
N VAL A 35 1.26 13.88 -16.82
CA VAL A 35 0.99 15.25 -16.32
C VAL A 35 -0.24 15.26 -15.38
N LEU A 36 -1.15 14.30 -15.53
CA LEU A 36 -2.34 14.19 -14.70
C LEU A 36 -2.09 13.59 -13.32
N ASP A 37 -1.00 12.86 -13.07
CA ASP A 37 -0.70 12.32 -11.73
C ASP A 37 -0.42 13.47 -10.74
N GLN A 38 0.38 14.46 -11.14
CA GLN A 38 0.63 15.64 -10.31
C GLN A 38 -0.65 16.46 -10.11
N LYS A 39 -1.45 16.67 -11.17
CA LYS A 39 -2.76 17.35 -11.05
C LYS A 39 -3.69 16.61 -10.10
N ALA A 40 -3.74 15.28 -10.16
CA ALA A 40 -4.57 14.45 -9.31
C ALA A 40 -4.15 14.55 -7.83
N MET A 41 -2.84 14.54 -7.57
CA MET A 41 -2.30 14.75 -6.23
C MET A 41 -2.69 16.12 -5.67
N GLU A 42 -2.45 17.19 -6.42
CA GLU A 42 -2.76 18.56 -5.95
C GLU A 42 -4.27 18.81 -5.84
N PHE A 43 -5.06 18.26 -6.77
CA PHE A 43 -6.52 18.20 -6.64
C PHE A 43 -6.91 17.54 -5.31
N SER A 44 -6.40 16.32 -5.04
CA SER A 44 -6.81 15.53 -3.88
C SER A 44 -6.46 16.22 -2.56
N LYS A 45 -5.25 16.79 -2.45
CA LYS A 45 -4.81 17.57 -1.28
C LYS A 45 -5.78 18.72 -1.02
N ALA A 46 -6.05 19.55 -2.03
CA ALA A 46 -6.92 20.71 -1.89
C ALA A 46 -8.38 20.33 -1.62
N PHE A 47 -8.88 19.30 -2.31
CA PHE A 47 -10.24 18.79 -2.17
C PHE A 47 -10.51 18.24 -0.76
N TYR A 48 -9.65 17.34 -0.26
CA TYR A 48 -9.80 16.79 1.09
C TYR A 48 -9.59 17.85 2.17
N THR A 49 -8.64 18.78 1.98
CA THR A 49 -8.45 19.90 2.91
C THR A 49 -9.71 20.77 2.99
N ALA A 50 -10.33 21.12 1.86
CA ALA A 50 -11.55 21.90 1.83
C ALA A 50 -12.74 21.16 2.46
N LEU A 51 -12.86 19.85 2.22
CA LEU A 51 -13.86 19.00 2.87
C LEU A 51 -13.71 18.98 4.39
N LEU A 52 -12.48 18.82 4.89
CA LEU A 52 -12.18 18.83 6.33
C LEU A 52 -12.33 20.22 6.95
N ALA A 53 -12.18 21.29 6.17
CA ALA A 53 -12.49 22.67 6.57
C ALA A 53 -14.01 22.95 6.66
N GLY A 54 -14.86 21.96 6.39
CA GLY A 54 -16.31 22.07 6.51
C GLY A 54 -17.02 22.60 5.26
N HIS A 55 -16.34 22.73 4.12
CA HIS A 55 -16.98 23.10 2.87
C HIS A 55 -17.86 21.96 2.32
N SER A 56 -18.85 22.32 1.50
CA SER A 56 -19.69 21.33 0.82
C SER A 56 -18.91 20.60 -0.26
N VAL A 57 -19.38 19.41 -0.66
CA VAL A 57 -18.73 18.59 -1.71
C VAL A 57 -18.48 19.38 -2.99
N LEU A 58 -19.47 20.15 -3.46
CA LEU A 58 -19.34 20.97 -4.65
C LEU A 58 -18.26 22.04 -4.46
N LYS A 59 -18.26 22.74 -3.32
CA LYS A 59 -17.30 23.82 -3.10
C LYS A 59 -15.88 23.30 -2.97
N SER A 60 -15.70 22.18 -2.27
CA SER A 60 -14.41 21.50 -2.17
C SER A 60 -13.91 21.04 -3.53
N PHE A 61 -14.80 20.52 -4.38
CA PHE A 61 -14.47 20.08 -5.74
C PHE A 61 -13.98 21.24 -6.61
N GLU A 62 -14.64 22.39 -6.56
CA GLU A 62 -14.19 23.62 -7.24
C GLU A 62 -12.79 24.05 -6.78
N ILE A 63 -12.55 24.06 -5.46
CA ILE A 63 -11.23 24.40 -4.88
C ILE A 63 -10.16 23.45 -5.41
N GLY A 64 -10.46 22.14 -5.43
CA GLY A 64 -9.58 21.12 -6.00
C GLY A 64 -9.25 21.37 -7.47
N GLN A 65 -10.25 21.70 -8.29
CA GLN A 65 -10.02 21.99 -9.71
C GLN A 65 -9.13 23.22 -9.91
N VAL A 66 -9.34 24.27 -9.13
CA VAL A 66 -8.51 25.48 -9.19
C VAL A 66 -7.06 25.14 -8.88
N GLN A 67 -6.79 24.41 -7.80
CA GLN A 67 -5.43 24.03 -7.42
C GLN A 67 -4.74 23.14 -8.46
N ALA A 68 -5.47 22.15 -8.99
CA ALA A 68 -4.93 21.28 -10.03
C ALA A 68 -4.59 22.01 -11.33
N ASN A 69 -5.33 23.08 -11.66
CA ASN A 69 -5.08 23.90 -12.85
C ASN A 69 -3.89 24.85 -12.69
N ILE A 70 -3.53 25.26 -11.47
CA ILE A 70 -2.38 26.14 -11.21
C ILE A 70 -1.06 25.43 -11.48
N VAL A 71 -0.99 24.12 -11.21
CA VAL A 71 0.27 23.37 -11.14
C VAL A 71 0.89 23.15 -12.53
N THR A 72 0.12 23.26 -13.62
CA THR A 72 0.60 23.04 -14.99
C THR A 72 -0.20 23.86 -16.01
N ASP A 73 0.50 24.65 -16.84
CA ASP A 73 -0.05 25.54 -17.89
C ASP A 73 -0.80 24.82 -19.04
N THR A 74 -0.81 23.49 -19.03
CA THR A 74 -1.43 22.66 -20.07
C THR A 74 -2.86 22.31 -19.72
N HIS A 75 -3.83 22.89 -20.44
CA HIS A 75 -5.28 22.60 -20.47
C HIS A 75 -6.03 22.49 -19.13
N GLN A 76 -7.28 22.96 -19.11
CA GLN A 76 -8.18 22.79 -17.97
C GLN A 76 -8.31 21.31 -17.58
N SER A 77 -8.26 21.04 -16.29
CA SER A 77 -8.42 19.71 -15.76
C SER A 77 -9.84 19.19 -15.99
N LYS A 78 -9.94 17.96 -16.50
CA LYS A 78 -11.20 17.31 -16.89
C LYS A 78 -11.86 16.54 -15.72
N PHE A 79 -11.59 16.90 -14.46
CA PHE A 79 -12.18 16.20 -13.30
C PHE A 79 -13.71 16.27 -13.38
N LYS A 80 -14.39 15.16 -13.06
CA LYS A 80 -15.86 15.10 -13.04
C LYS A 80 -16.35 14.79 -11.64
N LEU A 81 -17.48 15.39 -11.28
CA LEU A 81 -18.24 15.07 -10.08
C LEU A 81 -19.56 14.44 -10.52
N LEU A 82 -19.77 13.18 -10.13
CA LEU A 82 -20.92 12.36 -10.49
C LEU A 82 -21.70 11.94 -9.22
N GLY A 83 -22.88 11.36 -9.44
CA GLY A 83 -23.78 10.88 -8.39
C GLY A 83 -25.07 11.68 -8.30
N CYS A 84 -26.05 11.15 -7.57
CA CYS A 84 -27.37 11.77 -7.38
C CYS A 84 -27.48 12.57 -6.06
N GLY A 85 -26.39 12.71 -5.31
CA GLY A 85 -26.38 13.46 -4.06
C GLY A 85 -26.45 14.97 -4.27
N ASN A 86 -26.96 15.70 -3.27
CA ASN A 86 -26.96 17.16 -3.30
C ASN A 86 -25.55 17.71 -2.99
N HIS A 87 -24.69 17.78 -4.01
CA HIS A 87 -23.30 18.20 -3.86
C HIS A 87 -23.12 19.57 -3.20
N ALA A 88 -24.05 20.51 -3.44
CA ALA A 88 -23.96 21.88 -2.96
C ALA A 88 -24.27 22.01 -1.46
N ALA A 89 -25.19 21.20 -0.93
CA ALA A 89 -25.60 21.23 0.48
C ALA A 89 -25.00 20.10 1.32
N SER A 90 -24.28 19.16 0.72
CA SER A 90 -23.71 18.02 1.44
C SER A 90 -22.37 18.42 2.08
N HIS A 91 -22.36 18.50 3.41
CA HIS A 91 -21.16 18.67 4.22
C HIS A 91 -20.81 17.30 4.83
N LEU A 92 -19.73 16.69 4.34
CA LEU A 92 -19.42 15.30 4.68
C LEU A 92 -18.78 15.13 6.06
N PHE A 93 -18.15 16.18 6.55
CA PHE A 93 -17.34 16.16 7.77
C PHE A 93 -17.72 17.28 8.74
N SER A 94 -18.91 17.89 8.59
CA SER A 94 -19.39 18.95 9.50
C SER A 94 -19.63 18.46 10.92
N ASP A 95 -19.77 17.15 11.11
CA ASP A 95 -19.96 16.44 12.36
C ASP A 95 -18.64 16.02 13.04
N LEU A 96 -17.49 16.23 12.38
CA LEU A 96 -16.19 15.91 12.99
C LEU A 96 -15.78 16.98 14.02
N PRO A 97 -15.35 16.59 15.23
CA PRO A 97 -14.80 17.51 16.20
C PRO A 97 -13.46 18.06 15.71
N ALA A 98 -13.17 19.33 16.03
CA ALA A 98 -11.85 19.90 15.79
C ALA A 98 -10.81 19.18 16.67
N GLY A 99 -9.71 18.74 16.07
CA GLY A 99 -8.64 18.03 16.77
C GLY A 99 -7.38 17.87 15.92
N PRO A 100 -6.28 17.40 16.51
CA PRO A 100 -5.08 17.04 15.75
C PRO A 100 -5.36 15.86 14.82
N TYR A 101 -4.65 15.81 13.70
CA TYR A 101 -4.64 14.63 12.83
C TYR A 101 -3.99 13.46 13.55
N GLU A 102 -4.69 12.33 13.61
CA GLU A 102 -4.17 11.06 14.11
C GLU A 102 -4.12 10.06 12.96
N ASP A 103 -2.91 9.57 12.65
CA ASP A 103 -2.74 8.54 11.63
C ASP A 103 -3.06 7.17 12.22
N LEU A 104 -4.24 6.65 11.88
CA LEU A 104 -4.70 5.32 12.30
C LEU A 104 -4.22 4.21 11.34
N THR A 105 -3.27 4.50 10.44
CA THR A 105 -2.67 3.48 9.58
C THR A 105 -2.01 2.41 10.45
N PRO A 106 -2.43 1.14 10.35
CA PRO A 106 -1.80 0.07 11.12
C PRO A 106 -0.30 0.02 10.85
N PRO A 107 0.55 -0.11 11.89
CA PRO A 107 1.97 -0.26 11.68
C PRO A 107 2.23 -1.54 10.87
N LEU A 108 3.14 -1.46 9.91
CA LEU A 108 3.53 -2.63 9.13
C LEU A 108 4.13 -3.71 10.04
N PRO A 109 3.93 -5.00 9.72
CA PRO A 109 4.58 -6.10 10.41
C PRO A 109 6.11 -5.98 10.38
N VAL A 110 6.77 -6.61 11.36
CA VAL A 110 8.24 -6.64 11.40
C VAL A 110 8.75 -7.52 10.28
N ASN A 111 9.47 -6.93 9.32
CA ASN A 111 10.11 -7.63 8.22
C ASN A 111 11.63 -7.44 8.28
N GLU A 112 12.35 -8.49 8.67
CA GLU A 112 13.82 -8.54 8.80
C GLU A 112 14.48 -9.18 7.55
N CYS A 113 13.79 -9.15 6.41
CA CYS A 113 14.35 -9.57 5.13
C CYS A 113 15.38 -8.57 4.59
N ASP A 114 16.26 -9.06 3.70
CA ASP A 114 17.11 -8.20 2.88
C ASP A 114 16.23 -7.28 2.03
N ALA A 115 16.70 -6.05 1.78
CA ALA A 115 16.00 -5.10 0.92
C ALA A 115 15.82 -5.69 -0.49
N VAL A 116 14.64 -5.50 -1.05
CA VAL A 116 14.32 -5.91 -2.42
C VAL A 116 15.02 -5.05 -3.45
N ALA A 117 15.26 -5.59 -4.64
CA ALA A 117 15.85 -4.86 -5.75
C ALA A 117 14.92 -3.73 -6.25
N GLU A 118 15.49 -2.55 -6.51
CA GLU A 118 14.76 -1.40 -7.06
C GLU A 118 14.19 -1.69 -8.46
N ALA A 119 14.89 -2.50 -9.25
CA ALA A 119 14.50 -2.89 -10.60
C ALA A 119 14.16 -4.39 -10.64
N PHE A 120 12.89 -4.72 -10.43
CA PHE A 120 12.34 -6.08 -10.52
C PHE A 120 11.25 -6.14 -11.59
N ILE A 121 11.50 -6.86 -12.69
CA ILE A 121 10.64 -6.84 -13.88
C ILE A 121 10.30 -8.27 -14.33
N GLY A 122 9.05 -8.48 -14.76
CA GLY A 122 8.63 -9.68 -15.49
C GLY A 122 8.47 -10.94 -14.64
N ARG A 123 8.50 -10.83 -13.31
CA ARG A 123 8.40 -11.95 -12.36
C ARG A 123 7.24 -11.81 -11.35
N SER A 124 6.26 -10.96 -11.67
CA SER A 124 5.11 -10.69 -10.81
C SER A 124 4.19 -11.89 -10.65
N LEU A 125 4.10 -12.76 -11.65
CA LEU A 125 3.29 -13.98 -11.59
C LEU A 125 3.86 -14.97 -10.58
N GLU A 126 5.18 -15.15 -10.54
CA GLU A 126 5.85 -16.03 -9.59
C GLU A 126 5.72 -15.51 -8.16
N VAL A 127 5.90 -14.20 -7.94
CA VAL A 127 5.66 -13.56 -6.64
C VAL A 127 4.22 -13.78 -6.19
N HIS A 128 3.26 -13.59 -7.09
CA HIS A 128 1.85 -13.80 -6.79
C HIS A 128 1.53 -15.26 -6.46
N ALA A 129 2.13 -16.22 -7.16
CA ALA A 129 1.94 -17.65 -6.89
C ALA A 129 2.48 -18.04 -5.50
N VAL A 130 3.67 -17.55 -5.12
CA VAL A 130 4.23 -17.77 -3.78
C VAL A 130 3.33 -17.18 -2.71
N PHE A 131 2.92 -15.93 -2.87
CA PHE A 131 2.04 -15.26 -1.92
C PHE A 131 0.70 -15.99 -1.78
N THR A 132 0.09 -16.41 -2.90
CA THR A 132 -1.20 -17.09 -2.89
C THR A 132 -1.12 -18.43 -2.16
N ALA A 133 -0.09 -19.24 -2.44
CA ALA A 133 0.11 -20.50 -1.74
C ALA A 133 0.24 -20.30 -0.22
N LEU A 134 1.01 -19.28 0.22
CA LEU A 134 1.15 -18.94 1.64
C LEU A 134 -0.18 -18.47 2.24
N ALA A 135 -0.93 -17.62 1.53
CA ALA A 135 -2.22 -17.11 1.97
C ALA A 135 -3.30 -18.20 2.08
N GLU A 136 -3.23 -19.23 1.22
CA GLU A 136 -4.09 -20.42 1.28
C GLU A 136 -3.69 -21.41 2.39
N GLY A 137 -2.64 -21.11 3.15
CA GLY A 137 -2.22 -21.89 4.32
C GLY A 137 -1.12 -22.92 4.05
N ALA A 138 -0.41 -22.83 2.91
CA ALA A 138 0.78 -23.64 2.70
C ALA A 138 1.83 -23.34 3.78
N ARG A 139 2.26 -24.39 4.49
CA ARG A 139 3.29 -24.27 5.54
C ARG A 139 4.71 -24.11 4.97
N MET A 140 4.90 -24.45 3.71
CA MET A 140 6.20 -24.41 3.04
C MET A 140 5.98 -24.21 1.53
N VAL A 141 6.77 -23.30 0.95
CA VAL A 141 6.88 -23.10 -0.49
C VAL A 141 8.34 -23.24 -0.87
N SER A 142 8.64 -24.02 -1.92
CA SER A 142 10.00 -24.24 -2.40
C SER A 142 10.19 -23.65 -3.78
N LEU A 143 11.15 -22.72 -3.91
CA LEU A 143 11.55 -22.13 -5.18
C LEU A 143 12.75 -22.88 -5.73
N VAL A 144 12.58 -23.52 -6.90
CA VAL A 144 13.60 -24.36 -7.54
C VAL A 144 13.97 -23.80 -8.91
N GLY A 145 15.22 -23.96 -9.31
CA GLY A 145 15.74 -23.49 -10.59
C GLY A 145 17.24 -23.22 -10.53
N ASP A 146 17.86 -22.91 -11.66
CA ASP A 146 19.31 -22.74 -11.77
C ASP A 146 19.85 -21.58 -10.93
N ALA A 147 21.14 -21.64 -10.61
CA ALA A 147 21.85 -20.56 -9.94
C ALA A 147 21.74 -19.26 -10.77
N GLY A 148 21.51 -18.13 -10.09
CA GLY A 148 21.38 -16.83 -10.76
C GLY A 148 20.00 -16.50 -11.35
N MET A 149 19.03 -17.42 -11.32
CA MET A 149 17.68 -17.16 -11.86
C MET A 149 16.81 -16.16 -11.07
N GLY A 150 17.34 -15.54 -10.01
CA GLY A 150 16.61 -14.56 -9.20
C GLY A 150 15.64 -15.16 -8.18
N LYS A 151 15.75 -16.44 -7.83
CA LYS A 151 14.86 -17.12 -6.85
C LYS A 151 14.79 -16.41 -5.51
N THR A 152 15.94 -15.98 -4.99
CA THR A 152 16.01 -15.22 -3.73
C THR A 152 15.26 -13.91 -3.84
N GLU A 153 15.37 -13.21 -4.97
CA GLU A 153 14.66 -11.95 -5.20
C GLU A 153 13.14 -12.17 -5.24
N VAL A 154 12.67 -13.22 -5.91
CA VAL A 154 11.24 -13.59 -5.89
C VAL A 154 10.74 -13.86 -4.47
N ALA A 155 11.53 -14.56 -3.64
CA ALA A 155 11.19 -14.81 -2.24
C ALA A 155 11.12 -13.50 -1.43
N LEU A 156 12.11 -12.61 -1.58
CA LEU A 156 12.15 -11.33 -0.88
C LEU A 156 10.96 -10.43 -1.29
N GLN A 157 10.63 -10.37 -2.58
CA GLN A 157 9.47 -9.64 -3.10
C GLN A 157 8.15 -10.22 -2.56
N ALA A 158 8.03 -11.54 -2.45
CA ALA A 158 6.87 -12.18 -1.84
C ALA A 158 6.76 -11.87 -0.34
N CYS A 159 7.89 -11.84 0.39
CA CYS A 159 7.93 -11.42 1.79
C CYS A 159 7.53 -9.95 1.98
N GLN A 160 8.02 -9.06 1.11
CA GLN A 160 7.63 -7.65 1.12
C GLN A 160 6.12 -7.51 0.89
N TYR A 161 5.59 -8.19 -0.13
CA TYR A 161 4.16 -8.17 -0.42
C TYR A 161 3.32 -8.79 0.71
N ALA A 162 3.80 -9.83 1.37
CA ALA A 162 3.16 -10.41 2.56
C ALA A 162 3.14 -9.45 3.76
N THR A 163 4.18 -8.61 3.90
CA THR A 163 4.25 -7.53 4.91
C THR A 163 3.19 -6.48 4.64
N ASP A 164 3.13 -5.98 3.40
CA ASP A 164 2.17 -4.94 2.99
C ASP A 164 0.70 -5.39 3.14
N ARG A 165 0.45 -6.71 3.16
CA ARG A 165 -0.88 -7.30 3.33
C ARG A 165 -1.13 -7.88 4.72
N HIS A 166 -0.23 -7.65 5.67
CA HIS A 166 -0.34 -8.14 7.04
C HIS A 166 -0.61 -9.66 7.11
N LEU A 167 -0.07 -10.44 6.17
CA LEU A 167 -0.31 -11.88 6.10
C LEU A 167 0.33 -12.62 7.29
N PHE A 168 1.49 -12.12 7.74
CA PHE A 168 2.21 -12.63 8.90
C PHE A 168 2.53 -11.48 9.86
N GLU A 169 2.53 -11.77 11.16
CA GLU A 169 2.91 -10.77 12.18
C GLU A 169 4.41 -10.42 12.12
N ARG A 170 5.24 -11.38 11.73
CA ARG A 170 6.71 -11.24 11.66
C ARG A 170 7.26 -12.08 10.52
N ILE A 171 8.25 -11.54 9.81
CA ILE A 171 8.93 -12.20 8.70
C ILE A 171 10.44 -12.03 8.89
N PHE A 172 11.20 -13.09 8.61
CA PHE A 172 12.65 -13.09 8.76
C PHE A 172 13.34 -13.84 7.64
N PHE A 173 14.58 -13.46 7.37
CA PHE A 173 15.40 -14.06 6.32
C PHE A 173 16.65 -14.71 6.90
N LEU A 174 16.92 -15.94 6.46
CA LEU A 174 18.10 -16.71 6.82
C LEU A 174 18.85 -17.10 5.55
N ARG A 175 20.12 -16.70 5.47
CA ARG A 175 21.01 -17.10 4.37
C ARG A 175 21.92 -18.23 4.83
N LEU A 176 21.76 -19.40 4.24
CA LEU A 176 22.60 -20.56 4.48
C LEU A 176 23.56 -20.71 3.30
N SER A 177 24.80 -20.23 3.43
CA SER A 177 25.83 -20.30 2.38
C SER A 177 26.73 -21.53 2.51
N ALA A 178 26.97 -22.01 3.74
CA ALA A 178 27.62 -23.27 4.07
C ALA A 178 27.01 -23.75 5.38
N VAL A 179 26.68 -25.03 5.51
CA VAL A 179 26.11 -25.58 6.76
C VAL A 179 27.20 -25.52 7.83
N PRO A 180 27.10 -24.63 8.84
CA PRO A 180 28.04 -24.67 9.94
C PRO A 180 27.74 -25.92 10.80
N PRO A 181 28.66 -26.39 11.66
CA PRO A 181 28.37 -27.49 12.58
C PRO A 181 27.05 -27.24 13.32
N ALA A 182 26.25 -28.28 13.56
CA ALA A 182 24.91 -28.20 14.15
C ALA A 182 24.73 -27.16 15.29
N PRO A 183 25.61 -27.07 16.31
CA PRO A 183 25.46 -26.06 17.38
C PRO A 183 25.53 -24.61 16.89
N ASN A 184 26.35 -24.33 15.87
CA ASN A 184 26.49 -23.01 15.29
C ASN A 184 25.25 -22.62 14.45
N LEU A 185 24.58 -23.60 13.84
CA LEU A 185 23.33 -23.36 13.13
C LEU A 185 22.20 -23.02 14.10
N THR A 186 22.05 -23.79 15.18
CA THR A 186 21.06 -23.51 16.23
C THR A 186 21.25 -22.13 16.82
N ARG A 187 22.49 -21.77 17.18
CA ARG A 187 22.84 -20.42 17.68
C ARG A 187 22.47 -19.33 16.69
N TYR A 188 22.79 -19.51 15.41
CA TYR A 188 22.50 -18.55 14.35
C TYR A 188 20.99 -18.34 14.15
N VAL A 189 20.22 -19.43 14.08
CA VAL A 189 18.76 -19.40 13.95
C VAL A 189 18.11 -18.74 15.17
N LEU A 190 18.50 -19.14 16.38
CA LEU A 190 17.95 -18.58 17.62
C LEU A 190 18.25 -17.10 17.76
N THR A 191 19.47 -16.66 17.43
CA THR A 191 19.84 -15.25 17.49
C THR A 191 19.00 -14.41 16.51
N ARG A 192 18.77 -14.92 15.30
CA ARG A 192 17.93 -14.26 14.29
C ARG A 192 16.46 -14.22 14.68
N LEU A 193 15.92 -15.33 15.19
CA LEU A 193 14.56 -15.39 15.71
C LEU A 193 14.36 -14.43 16.88
N ALA A 194 15.29 -14.43 17.85
CA ALA A 194 15.21 -13.56 19.01
C ALA A 194 15.24 -12.08 18.63
N LYS A 195 16.08 -11.69 17.66
CA LYS A 195 16.07 -10.34 17.09
C LYS A 195 14.68 -9.96 16.56
N CYS A 196 14.02 -10.89 15.85
CA CYS A 196 12.68 -10.66 15.34
C CYS A 196 11.64 -10.45 16.45
N PHE A 197 11.84 -11.05 17.63
CA PHE A 197 11.00 -10.84 18.82
C PHE A 197 11.41 -9.64 19.70
N GLY A 198 12.47 -8.92 19.33
CA GLY A 198 13.04 -7.85 20.16
C GLY A 198 13.76 -8.37 21.42
N LEU A 199 14.14 -9.65 21.43
CA LEU A 199 14.86 -10.29 22.52
C LEU A 199 16.37 -10.20 22.27
N LEU A 200 17.11 -9.68 23.25
CA LEU A 200 18.57 -9.69 23.24
C LEU A 200 19.04 -11.02 23.82
N VAL A 201 19.56 -11.91 22.98
CA VAL A 201 20.18 -13.15 23.47
C VAL A 201 21.62 -12.85 23.84
N GLN A 202 21.94 -12.93 25.13
CA GLN A 202 23.33 -12.84 25.59
C GLN A 202 24.07 -14.14 25.26
N GLY A 203 25.34 -14.01 24.88
CA GLY A 203 26.14 -15.12 24.34
C GLY A 203 26.28 -16.34 25.24
N ASN A 204 26.03 -16.22 26.55
CA ASN A 204 26.13 -17.29 27.54
C ASN A 204 24.85 -18.14 27.68
N ASP A 205 23.69 -17.66 27.22
CA ASP A 205 22.40 -18.38 27.38
C ASP A 205 22.21 -19.50 26.33
N LEU A 206 23.07 -19.53 25.30
CA LEU A 206 22.99 -20.48 24.18
C LEU A 206 24.03 -21.61 24.24
N ASP A 207 24.95 -21.56 25.21
CA ASP A 207 26.04 -22.55 25.33
C ASP A 207 25.63 -23.80 26.14
N GLY A 208 24.39 -23.84 26.65
CA GLY A 208 23.82 -24.95 27.45
C GLY A 208 22.71 -25.77 26.77
N LEU A 209 22.47 -25.57 25.47
CA LEU A 209 21.50 -26.29 24.63
C LEU A 209 22.21 -27.10 23.54
#